data_AF-A0A6A6BJR6-F1
#
_entry.id   AF-A0A6A6BJR6-F1
#
_cell.length_a   1.000
_cell.length_b   1.000
_cell.length_c   1.000
_cell.angle_alpha   90.00
_cell.angle_beta   90.00
_cell.angle_gamma   90.00
#
_symmetry.space_group_name_H-M   'P 1'
#
loop_
_entity.id
_entity.type
_entity.pdbx_description
1 polymer ?
#
loop_
_entity_poly.entity_id
_entity_poly.type
_entity_poly.pdbx_seq_one_letter_code
_entity_poly.pdbx_strand_id
1 'polypeptide(L)'
;MVQVGLGVPMPMLAPVTATWTAPFAAYLIFLSNRIVYQRLKHKALMGDRLATTTGAPDDDPLYLATRTHANFLETVPVTLGVAALAELNGANRRWLHGALATMFVLRVAHLELGIMGTNASGRKSAGWGRIPGYYGTQAVLLGLAGYTAWIVRGYWGF
;
A
#
# COMPACT_ATOMS: atom_id res chain seq x y z
N MET A 1 -18.15 18.79 8.68
CA MET A 1 -18.24 18.59 10.13
C MET A 1 -19.27 17.50 10.35
N VAL A 2 -18.83 16.26 10.62
CA VAL A 2 -19.72 15.11 10.78
C VAL A 2 -20.08 15.02 12.26
N GLN A 3 -21.35 15.22 12.59
CA GLN A 3 -21.86 15.06 13.95
C GLN A 3 -22.27 13.59 14.15
N VAL A 4 -21.51 12.86 14.96
CA VAL A 4 -21.94 11.58 15.52
C VAL A 4 -22.04 11.79 17.02
N GLY A 5 -23.26 11.67 17.56
CA GLY A 5 -23.63 11.46 18.97
C GLY A 5 -22.82 12.18 20.06
N LEU A 6 -23.51 13.07 20.80
CA LEU A 6 -23.06 13.87 21.95
C LEU A 6 -22.26 15.13 21.61
N GLY A 7 -22.97 16.18 21.16
CA GLY A 7 -22.86 17.60 21.55
C GLY A 7 -21.53 18.37 21.51
N VAL A 8 -20.38 17.71 21.53
CA VAL A 8 -19.05 18.27 21.41
C VAL A 8 -18.61 18.03 19.97
N PRO A 9 -18.18 19.06 19.22
CA PRO A 9 -17.47 18.84 17.97
C PRO A 9 -16.24 17.99 18.25
N MET A 10 -16.34 16.67 18.07
CA MET A 10 -15.16 15.84 18.10
C MET A 10 -14.29 16.31 16.92
N PRO A 11 -13.06 16.79 17.16
CA PRO A 11 -12.16 17.08 16.07
C PRO A 11 -12.05 15.80 15.23
N MET A 12 -12.08 15.94 13.90
CA MET A 12 -11.91 14.79 13.01
C MET A 12 -10.68 14.02 13.47
N LEU A 13 -10.84 12.72 13.75
CA LEU A 13 -9.74 11.87 14.18
C LEU A 13 -8.88 11.56 12.94
N ALA A 14 -7.58 11.83 13.07
CA ALA A 14 -6.58 11.59 12.02
C ALA A 14 -6.99 12.07 10.60
N PRO A 15 -7.33 13.36 10.39
CA PRO A 15 -7.85 13.88 9.14
C PRO A 15 -6.88 13.71 7.95
N VAL A 16 -5.58 13.82 8.17
CA VAL A 16 -4.56 13.62 7.13
C VAL A 16 -4.55 12.16 6.69
N THR A 17 -4.49 11.24 7.65
CA THR A 17 -4.50 9.80 7.38
C THR A 17 -5.78 9.40 6.67
N ALA A 18 -6.95 9.88 7.14
CA ALA A 18 -8.24 9.63 6.51
C ALA A 18 -8.29 10.12 5.05
N THR A 19 -7.70 11.29 4.76
CA THR A 19 -7.62 11.83 3.39
C THR A 19 -6.85 10.89 2.47
N TRP A 20 -5.73 10.34 2.94
CA TRP A 20 -4.91 9.40 2.16
C TRP A 20 -5.47 7.99 2.13
N THR A 21 -6.26 7.57 3.12
CA THR A 21 -6.97 6.28 3.07
C THR A 21 -7.85 6.18 1.82
N ALA A 22 -8.47 7.27 1.36
CA ALA A 22 -9.31 7.27 0.16
C ALA A 22 -8.59 6.81 -1.12
N PRO A 23 -7.46 7.42 -1.57
CA PRO A 23 -6.73 6.95 -2.74
C PRO A 23 -6.12 5.55 -2.54
N PHE A 24 -5.64 5.19 -1.34
CA PHE A 24 -5.18 3.83 -1.07
C PHE A 24 -6.30 2.79 -1.21
N ALA A 25 -7.51 3.08 -0.71
CA ALA A 25 -8.67 2.20 -0.82
C ALA A 25 -9.15 2.09 -2.27
N ALA A 26 -9.20 3.20 -3.00
CA ALA A 26 -9.54 3.19 -4.43
C ALA A 26 -8.57 2.31 -5.24
N TYR A 27 -7.27 2.41 -4.95
CA TYR A 27 -6.27 1.58 -5.60
C TYR A 27 -6.34 0.10 -5.18
N LEU A 28 -6.66 -0.19 -3.92
CA LEU A 28 -6.93 -1.57 -3.47
C LEU A 28 -8.08 -2.19 -4.27
N ILE A 29 -9.20 -1.49 -4.41
CA ILE A 29 -10.36 -1.94 -5.19
C ILE A 29 -9.96 -2.23 -6.64
N PHE A 30 -9.15 -1.35 -7.24
CA PHE A 30 -8.62 -1.57 -8.58
C PHE A 30 -7.80 -2.87 -8.67
N LEU A 31 -6.90 -3.14 -7.72
CA LEU A 31 -6.11 -4.37 -7.68
C LEU A 31 -6.99 -5.62 -7.47
N SER A 32 -7.98 -5.55 -6.59
CA SER A 32 -8.93 -6.66 -6.37
C SER A 32 -9.73 -6.95 -7.64
N ASN A 33 -10.22 -5.92 -8.33
CA ASN A 33 -10.95 -6.05 -9.59
C ASN A 33 -10.08 -6.65 -10.70
N ARG A 34 -8.77 -6.33 -10.72
CA ARG A 34 -7.81 -6.94 -11.67
C ARG A 34 -7.70 -8.45 -11.47
N ILE A 35 -7.69 -8.94 -10.24
CA ILE A 35 -7.71 -10.39 -9.96
C ILE A 35 -9.00 -11.02 -10.47
N VAL A 36 -10.16 -10.43 -10.10
CA VAL A 36 -11.47 -10.93 -10.53
C VAL A 36 -11.58 -10.98 -12.05
N TYR A 37 -11.10 -9.95 -12.75
CA TYR A 37 -11.05 -9.92 -14.21
C TYR A 37 -10.27 -11.12 -14.77
N GLN A 38 -9.07 -11.42 -14.24
CA GLN A 38 -8.29 -12.57 -14.72
C GLN A 38 -8.98 -13.91 -14.40
N ARG A 39 -9.59 -14.04 -13.22
CA ARG A 39 -10.33 -15.26 -12.83
C ARG A 39 -11.52 -15.52 -13.75
N LEU A 40 -12.31 -14.49 -14.04
CA LEU A 40 -13.48 -14.60 -14.92
C LEU A 40 -13.07 -14.87 -16.38
N LYS A 41 -12.08 -14.13 -16.88
CA LYS A 41 -11.60 -14.27 -18.27
C LYS A 41 -11.06 -15.66 -18.57
N HIS A 42 -10.35 -16.25 -17.62
CA HIS A 42 -9.69 -17.55 -17.80
C HIS A 42 -10.45 -18.72 -17.14
N LYS A 43 -11.67 -18.49 -16.63
CA LYS A 43 -12.51 -19.49 -15.94
C LYS A 43 -11.78 -20.22 -14.80
N ALA A 44 -10.83 -19.55 -14.17
CA ALA A 44 -10.03 -20.07 -13.06
C ALA A 44 -10.60 -19.54 -11.74
N LEU A 45 -11.58 -20.24 -11.18
CA LEU A 45 -12.28 -19.82 -9.96
C LEU A 45 -11.39 -19.91 -8.71
N MET A 46 -10.49 -20.89 -8.65
CA MET A 46 -9.62 -21.15 -7.51
C MET A 46 -8.17 -21.37 -7.95
N GLY A 47 -7.24 -21.06 -7.05
CA GLY A 47 -5.79 -21.16 -7.28
C GLY A 47 -5.13 -19.82 -7.64
N ASP A 48 -3.80 -19.84 -7.59
CA ASP A 48 -2.95 -18.66 -7.80
C ASP A 48 -2.33 -18.62 -9.21
N ARG A 49 -2.61 -19.64 -10.03
CA ARG A 49 -2.10 -19.79 -11.39
C ARG A 49 -3.19 -20.33 -12.31
N LEU A 50 -3.11 -19.97 -13.58
CA LEU A 50 -3.96 -20.50 -14.63
C LEU A 50 -3.50 -21.91 -15.01
N ALA A 51 -4.45 -22.83 -15.22
CA ALA A 51 -4.17 -24.20 -15.62
C ALA A 51 -3.41 -24.31 -16.97
N THR A 52 -3.51 -23.28 -17.80
CA THR A 52 -2.83 -23.19 -19.10
C THR A 52 -1.38 -22.73 -19.01
N THR A 53 -0.92 -22.25 -17.84
CA THR A 53 0.45 -21.75 -17.70
C THR A 53 1.40 -22.87 -17.31
N THR A 54 2.19 -23.34 -18.28
CA THR A 54 3.25 -24.36 -18.07
C THR A 54 4.64 -23.75 -17.82
N GLY A 55 4.77 -22.42 -17.92
CA GLY A 55 6.03 -21.69 -17.78
C GLY A 55 6.36 -21.22 -16.35
N ALA A 56 7.29 -20.28 -16.25
CA ALA A 56 7.66 -19.67 -14.98
C ALA A 56 6.45 -18.98 -14.31
N PRO A 57 6.40 -18.91 -12.96
CA PRO A 57 5.33 -18.20 -12.26
C PRO A 57 5.14 -16.75 -12.74
N ASP A 58 6.23 -16.10 -13.13
CA ASP A 58 6.27 -14.70 -13.58
C ASP A 58 5.60 -14.47 -14.94
N ASP A 59 5.28 -15.54 -15.68
CA ASP A 59 4.54 -15.46 -16.93
C ASP A 59 3.02 -15.50 -16.73
N ASP A 60 2.56 -15.85 -15.53
CA ASP A 60 1.14 -16.02 -15.23
C ASP A 60 0.50 -14.68 -14.79
N PRO A 61 -0.46 -14.14 -15.57
CA PRO A 61 -1.10 -12.87 -15.24
C PRO A 61 -1.95 -12.94 -13.96
N LEU A 62 -2.53 -14.09 -13.62
CA LEU A 62 -3.29 -14.27 -12.39
C LEU A 62 -2.35 -14.31 -11.17
N TYR A 63 -1.19 -14.94 -11.31
CA TYR A 63 -0.16 -14.96 -10.28
C TYR A 63 0.36 -13.55 -9.99
N LEU A 64 0.72 -12.78 -11.03
CA LEU A 64 1.19 -11.40 -10.86
C LEU A 64 0.12 -10.50 -10.24
N ALA A 65 -1.14 -10.63 -10.66
CA ALA A 65 -2.26 -9.88 -10.06
C ALA A 65 -2.44 -10.24 -8.57
N THR A 66 -2.32 -11.51 -8.22
CA THR A 66 -2.43 -11.97 -6.82
C THR A 66 -1.26 -11.46 -5.98
N ARG A 67 -0.03 -11.52 -6.50
CA ARG A 67 1.17 -11.03 -5.80
C ARG A 67 1.19 -9.53 -5.61
N THR A 68 0.73 -8.75 -6.60
CA THR A 68 0.61 -7.29 -6.46
C THR A 68 -0.40 -6.90 -5.39
N HIS A 69 -1.57 -7.54 -5.38
CA HIS A 69 -2.58 -7.32 -4.35
C HIS A 69 -2.10 -7.73 -2.95
N ALA A 70 -1.51 -8.92 -2.81
CA ALA A 70 -0.97 -9.39 -1.54
C ALA A 70 0.13 -8.44 -1.01
N ASN A 71 1.08 -8.05 -1.86
CA ASN A 71 2.11 -7.11 -1.46
C ASN A 71 1.53 -5.77 -1.01
N PHE A 72 0.51 -5.26 -1.70
CA PHE A 72 -0.19 -4.04 -1.30
C PHE A 72 -0.77 -4.15 0.12
N LEU A 73 -1.47 -5.26 0.41
CA LEU A 73 -2.09 -5.56 1.71
C LEU A 73 -1.08 -5.81 2.84
N GLU A 74 0.13 -6.28 2.55
CA GLU A 74 1.16 -6.52 3.58
C GLU A 74 1.71 -5.20 4.16
N THR A 75 1.76 -4.12 3.39
CA THR A 75 2.42 -2.87 3.83
C THR A 75 1.47 -1.70 4.05
N VAL A 76 0.42 -1.55 3.23
CA VAL A 76 -0.44 -0.35 3.29
C VAL A 76 -1.27 -0.26 4.57
N PRO A 77 -1.97 -1.32 5.02
CA PRO A 77 -2.71 -1.29 6.29
C PRO A 77 -1.82 -0.96 7.48
N VAL A 78 -0.63 -1.56 7.55
CA VAL A 78 0.35 -1.28 8.62
C VAL A 78 0.80 0.18 8.56
N THR A 79 1.08 0.70 7.36
CA THR A 79 1.53 2.09 7.19
C THR A 79 0.45 3.10 7.58
N LEU A 80 -0.80 2.87 7.16
CA LEU A 80 -1.93 3.70 7.55
C LEU A 80 -2.18 3.63 9.07
N GLY A 81 -2.02 2.45 9.67
CA GLY A 81 -2.11 2.29 11.12
C GLY A 81 -1.04 3.09 11.87
N VAL A 82 0.22 3.00 11.45
CA VAL A 82 1.33 3.78 12.02
C VAL A 82 1.09 5.28 11.81
N ALA A 83 0.66 5.71 10.62
CA ALA A 83 0.37 7.11 10.34
C ALA A 83 -0.79 7.66 11.20
N ALA A 84 -1.85 6.87 11.40
CA ALA A 84 -2.95 7.23 12.29
C ALA A 84 -2.46 7.41 13.73
N LEU A 85 -1.66 6.47 14.24
CA LEU A 85 -1.07 6.58 15.57
C LEU A 85 -0.16 7.81 15.68
N ALA A 86 0.68 8.07 14.68
CA ALA A 86 1.52 9.27 14.65
C ALA A 86 0.67 10.54 14.73
N GLU A 87 -0.36 10.64 13.90
CA GLU A 87 -1.24 11.82 13.82
C GLU A 87 -1.99 12.06 15.13
N LEU A 88 -2.52 11.00 15.75
CA LEU A 88 -3.20 11.06 17.05
C LEU A 88 -2.27 11.49 18.18
N ASN A 89 -0.96 11.19 18.08
CA ASN A 89 0.06 11.62 19.04
C ASN A 89 0.63 13.02 18.72
N GLY A 90 0.07 13.75 17.75
CA GLY A 90 0.47 15.13 17.45
C GLY A 90 1.59 15.28 16.41
N ALA A 91 1.80 14.27 15.56
CA ALA A 91 2.71 14.36 14.43
C ALA A 91 2.42 15.56 13.50
N ASN A 92 3.47 16.11 12.91
CA ASN A 92 3.35 17.23 11.98
C ASN A 92 2.57 16.81 10.71
N ARG A 93 1.43 17.47 10.49
CA ARG A 93 0.52 17.21 9.36
C ARG A 93 1.18 17.35 7.99
N ARG A 94 2.07 18.33 7.79
CA ARG A 94 2.77 18.53 6.50
C ARG A 94 3.69 17.35 6.20
N TRP A 95 4.37 16.86 7.23
CA TRP A 95 5.26 15.71 7.12
C TRP A 95 4.47 14.43 6.83
N LEU A 96 3.33 14.23 7.50
CA LEU A 96 2.42 13.10 7.22
C LEU A 96 1.87 13.12 5.79
N HIS A 97 1.44 14.29 5.28
CA HIS A 97 1.01 14.40 3.88
C HIS A 97 2.14 14.01 2.92
N GLY A 98 3.35 14.51 3.13
CA GLY A 98 4.50 14.17 2.29
C GLY A 98 4.85 12.69 2.35
N ALA A 99 4.87 12.10 3.54
CA ALA A 99 5.18 10.69 3.74
C ALA A 99 4.13 9.78 3.08
N LEU A 100 2.83 10.04 3.29
CA LEU A 100 1.75 9.24 2.71
C LEU A 100 1.63 9.42 1.20
N ALA A 101 1.89 10.62 0.67
CA ALA A 101 1.98 10.88 -0.76
C ALA A 101 3.11 10.08 -1.41
N THR A 102 4.30 10.18 -0.81
CA THR A 102 5.50 9.48 -1.28
C THR A 102 5.29 7.97 -1.24
N MET A 103 4.71 7.47 -0.15
CA MET A 103 4.31 6.08 0.00
C MET A 103 3.38 5.66 -1.15
N PHE A 104 2.31 6.41 -1.42
CA PHE A 104 1.37 6.08 -2.48
C PHE A 104 2.06 5.99 -3.85
N VAL A 105 2.87 6.99 -4.21
CA VAL A 105 3.60 7.01 -5.49
C VAL A 105 4.57 5.83 -5.60
N LEU A 106 5.34 5.55 -4.55
CA LEU A 106 6.27 4.41 -4.53
C LEU A 106 5.56 3.07 -4.67
N ARG A 107 4.35 2.94 -4.08
CA ARG A 107 3.55 1.72 -4.20
C ARG A 107 3.01 1.53 -5.60
N VAL A 108 2.46 2.57 -6.21
CA VAL A 108 2.01 2.53 -7.61
C VAL A 108 3.20 2.20 -8.53
N ALA A 109 4.35 2.84 -8.33
CA ALA A 109 5.56 2.57 -9.12
C ALA A 109 6.08 1.13 -8.93
N HIS A 110 6.11 0.60 -7.70
CA HIS A 110 6.53 -0.77 -7.42
C HIS A 110 5.65 -1.80 -8.12
N LEU A 111 4.33 -1.60 -8.08
CA LEU A 111 3.36 -2.57 -8.55
C LEU A 111 3.18 -2.51 -10.07
N GLU A 112 2.99 -1.31 -10.64
CA GLU A 112 2.77 -1.16 -12.09
C GLU A 112 4.08 -1.20 -12.90
N LEU A 113 5.13 -0.51 -12.45
CA LEU A 113 6.41 -0.43 -13.18
C LEU A 113 7.42 -1.50 -12.73
N GLY A 114 7.15 -2.22 -11.64
CA GLY A 114 8.01 -3.28 -11.12
C GLY A 114 7.45 -4.68 -11.39
N ILE A 115 6.40 -5.06 -10.66
CA ILE A 115 5.84 -6.43 -10.71
C ILE A 115 5.03 -6.67 -11.99
N MET A 116 4.24 -5.69 -12.45
CA MET A 116 3.54 -5.80 -13.73
C MET A 116 4.42 -5.39 -14.92
N GLY A 117 5.53 -4.71 -14.65
CA GLY A 117 6.46 -4.23 -15.65
C GLY A 117 7.40 -5.32 -16.19
N THR A 118 7.86 -5.12 -17.41
CA THR A 118 8.91 -5.93 -18.05
C THR A 118 10.21 -5.14 -18.01
N ASN A 119 11.33 -5.81 -17.75
CA ASN A 119 12.64 -5.15 -17.76
C ASN A 119 13.22 -5.01 -19.18
N ALA A 120 14.33 -4.26 -19.31
CA ALA A 120 15.03 -4.08 -20.58
C ALA A 120 15.58 -5.39 -21.20
N SER A 121 15.68 -6.46 -20.42
CA SER A 121 16.07 -7.81 -20.85
C SER A 121 14.86 -8.68 -21.24
N GLY A 122 13.65 -8.14 -21.26
CA GLY A 122 12.42 -8.88 -21.60
C GLY A 122 11.87 -9.77 -20.48
N ARG A 123 12.47 -9.77 -19.28
CA ARG A 123 11.95 -10.53 -18.13
C ARG A 123 10.74 -9.80 -17.53
N LYS A 124 9.60 -10.47 -17.53
CA LYS A 124 8.39 -10.03 -16.82
C LYS A 124 8.64 -10.04 -15.31
N SER A 125 7.90 -9.23 -14.56
CA SER A 125 8.03 -9.12 -13.10
C SER A 125 9.33 -8.50 -12.59
N ALA A 126 10.25 -8.09 -13.48
CA ALA A 126 11.55 -7.53 -13.10
C ALA A 126 11.70 -6.06 -13.50
N GLY A 127 10.59 -5.34 -13.73
CA GLY A 127 10.60 -3.95 -14.17
C GLY A 127 11.40 -3.03 -13.23
N TRP A 128 11.90 -1.92 -13.79
CA TRP A 128 12.79 -0.99 -13.08
C TRP A 128 12.18 -0.39 -11.81
N GLY A 129 10.85 -0.38 -11.67
CA GLY A 129 10.16 0.09 -10.46
C GLY A 129 10.26 -0.85 -9.25
N ARG A 130 10.71 -2.11 -9.43
CA ARG A 130 10.65 -3.13 -8.36
C ARG A 130 11.56 -2.81 -7.19
N ILE A 131 12.86 -2.64 -7.44
CA ILE A 131 13.86 -2.36 -6.39
C ILE A 131 13.65 -0.99 -5.73
N PRO A 132 13.63 0.14 -6.46
CA PRO A 132 13.49 1.46 -5.84
C PRO A 132 12.12 1.62 -5.15
N GLY A 133 11.06 1.05 -5.74
CA GLY A 133 9.73 1.07 -5.12
C GLY A 133 9.68 0.30 -3.81
N TYR A 134 10.30 -0.89 -3.74
CA TYR A 134 10.33 -1.69 -2.52
C TYR A 134 11.14 -1.02 -1.40
N TYR A 135 12.41 -0.68 -1.66
CA TYR A 135 13.26 -0.09 -0.63
C TYR A 135 12.81 1.32 -0.24
N GLY A 136 12.28 2.09 -1.19
CA GLY A 136 11.66 3.38 -0.89
C GLY A 136 10.46 3.22 0.04
N THR A 137 9.59 2.24 -0.22
CA THR A 137 8.44 1.93 0.65
C THR A 137 8.90 1.59 2.07
N GLN A 138 9.93 0.74 2.21
CA GLN A 138 10.48 0.36 3.50
C GLN A 138 11.10 1.56 4.24
N ALA A 139 11.80 2.44 3.52
CA ALA A 139 12.36 3.66 4.09
C ALA A 139 11.28 4.61 4.63
N VAL A 140 10.18 4.79 3.89
CA VAL A 140 9.06 5.63 4.34
C VAL A 140 8.38 5.03 5.57
N LEU A 141 8.10 3.73 5.57
CA LEU A 141 7.50 3.05 6.72
C LEU A 141 8.41 3.12 7.95
N LEU A 142 9.71 2.86 7.79
CA LEU A 142 10.69 2.97 8.87
C LEU A 142 10.77 4.41 9.40
N GLY A 143 10.73 5.40 8.51
CA GLY A 143 10.70 6.82 8.88
C GLY A 143 9.44 7.19 9.68
N LEU A 144 8.26 6.73 9.25
CA LEU A 144 7.02 6.92 9.98
C LEU A 144 7.02 6.23 11.35
N ALA A 145 7.49 4.98 11.41
CA ALA A 145 7.59 4.23 12.66
C ALA A 145 8.58 4.90 13.63
N GLY A 146 9.76 5.30 13.14
CA GLY A 146 10.76 6.01 13.93
C GLY A 146 10.28 7.37 14.43
N TYR A 147 9.57 8.13 13.58
CA TYR A 147 8.97 9.40 13.98
C TYR A 147 7.88 9.21 15.04
N THR A 148 7.03 8.20 14.87
CA THR A 148 6.00 7.84 15.86
C THR A 148 6.65 7.48 17.20
N ALA A 149 7.66 6.60 17.18
CA ALA A 149 8.43 6.19 18.35
C ALA A 149 9.07 7.39 19.06
N TRP A 150 9.62 8.35 18.30
CA TRP A 150 10.21 9.56 18.84
C TRP A 150 9.19 10.46 19.55
N ILE A 151 7.97 10.58 19.03
CA ILE A 151 6.92 11.38 19.68
C ILE A 151 6.50 10.75 21.01
N VAL A 152 6.38 9.41 21.06
CA VAL A 152 5.91 8.70 22.26
C VAL A 152 7.03 8.32 23.23
N ARG A 153 8.27 8.73 22.98
CA ARG A 153 9.45 8.36 23.79
C ARG A 153 9.31 8.68 25.29
N GLY A 154 8.52 9.69 25.65
CA GLY A 154 8.26 10.05 27.05
C GLY A 154 7.50 9.00 27.85
N TYR A 155 6.89 8.02 27.17
CA TYR A 155 6.16 6.92 27.81
C TYR A 155 7.02 5.64 27.98
N TRP A 156 8.31 5.70 27.64
CA TRP A 156 9.18 4.51 27.67
C TRP A 156 9.73 4.17 29.06
N GLY A 157 9.45 4.99 30.08
CA GLY A 157 9.74 4.69 31.47
C GLY A 157 11.16 5.01 31.93
N PHE A 158 11.84 5.95 31.26
CA PHE A 158 13.15 6.49 31.64
C PHE A 158 13.20 8.00 31.44
#